data_AF-A0A9E5NCN8-F1
#
_entry.id   AF-A0A9E5NCN8-F1
#
_cell.length_a   1.000
_cell.length_b   1.000
_cell.length_c   1.000
_cell.angle_alpha   90.00
_cell.angle_beta   90.00
_cell.angle_gamma   90.00
#
_symmetry.space_group_name_H-M   'P 1'
#
loop_
_entity.id
_entity.type
_entity.pdbx_description
1 polymer ?
#
loop_
_entity_poly.entity_id
_entity_poly.type
_entity_poly.pdbx_seq_one_letter_code
_entity_poly.pdbx_strand_id
1 'polypeptide(L)' 'MHANPRRVLQAYVSRQYSGNLPNLFEPGHGPLFAPYIIENSRFPEDWFARTTTCGQQCERCDYCTAVLAQVLTPAG' A
#
# COMPACT_ATOMS: atom_id res chain seq x y z
N MET A 1 -9.35 12.43 -12.75
CA MET A 1 -8.81 13.41 -11.78
C MET A 1 -9.14 12.88 -10.40
N HIS A 2 -8.14 12.73 -9.53
CA HIS A 2 -8.32 12.21 -8.18
C HIS A 2 -9.40 12.98 -7.45
N ALA A 3 -10.22 12.29 -6.66
CA ALA A 3 -11.22 12.93 -5.81
C ALA A 3 -10.60 13.82 -4.69
N ASN A 4 -9.28 13.73 -4.46
CA ASN A 4 -8.55 14.50 -3.44
C ASN A 4 -7.09 14.72 -3.87
N PRO A 5 -6.82 15.63 -4.81
CA PRO A 5 -5.48 15.85 -5.35
C PRO A 5 -4.51 16.40 -4.30
N ARG A 6 -5.00 17.11 -3.28
CA ARG A 6 -4.17 17.62 -2.17
C ARG A 6 -3.51 16.50 -1.38
N ARG A 7 -4.22 15.38 -1.14
CA ARG A 7 -3.66 14.19 -0.46
C ARG A 7 -2.47 13.63 -1.23
N VAL A 8 -2.62 13.48 -2.55
CA VAL A 8 -1.56 12.98 -3.43
C VAL A 8 -0.36 13.92 -3.37
N LEU A 9 -0.57 15.22 -3.60
CA LEU A 9 0.51 16.21 -3.54
C LEU A 9 1.22 16.21 -2.19
N GLN A 10 0.48 16.18 -1.08
CA GLN A 10 1.04 16.13 0.27
C GLN A 10 1.95 14.90 0.45
N ALA A 11 1.49 13.71 0.03
CA ALA A 11 2.27 12.48 0.13
C ALA A 11 3.58 12.56 -0.67
N TYR A 12 3.53 13.13 -1.87
CA TYR A 12 4.71 13.35 -2.72
C TYR A 12 5.71 14.33 -2.10
N VAL A 13 5.26 15.51 -1.65
CA VAL A 13 6.18 16.53 -1.09
C VAL A 13 6.76 16.11 0.25
N SER A 14 5.99 15.40 1.08
CA SER A 14 6.45 14.87 2.37
C SER A 14 7.28 13.59 2.22
N ARG A 15 7.29 12.96 1.03
CA ARG A 15 7.89 11.63 0.79
C ARG A 15 7.43 10.57 1.78
N GLN A 16 6.22 10.75 2.32
CA GLN A 16 5.65 9.91 3.36
C GLN A 16 4.13 9.99 3.27
N TYR A 17 3.48 8.87 3.54
CA TYR A 17 2.04 8.77 3.70
C TYR A 17 1.74 7.77 4.81
N SER A 18 0.84 8.12 5.73
CA SER A 18 0.28 7.19 6.71
C SER A 18 -1.22 7.07 6.43
N GLY A 19 -1.74 5.84 6.45
CA GLY A 19 -3.11 5.52 6.07
C GLY A 19 -3.21 4.53 4.90
N ASN A 20 -4.45 4.34 4.44
CA ASN A 20 -4.81 3.35 3.41
C ASN A 20 -4.18 3.67 2.05
N LEU A 21 -3.09 2.99 1.68
CA LEU A 21 -2.30 3.25 0.46
C LEU A 21 -3.13 3.39 -0.85
N PRO A 22 -4.13 2.54 -1.14
CA PRO A 22 -4.95 2.65 -2.34
C PRO A 22 -5.75 3.96 -2.46
N ASN A 23 -5.82 4.77 -1.39
CA ASN A 23 -6.35 6.13 -1.43
C ASN A 23 -5.46 7.14 -2.19
N LEU A 24 -4.25 6.75 -2.59
CA LEU A 24 -3.36 7.56 -3.44
C LEU A 24 -3.44 7.18 -4.93
N PHE A 25 -4.11 6.07 -5.26
CA PHE A 25 -4.17 5.57 -6.64
C PHE A 25 -5.23 6.32 -7.46
N GLU A 26 -5.17 6.14 -8.77
CA GLU A 26 -6.15 6.69 -9.71
C GLU A 26 -6.83 5.56 -10.48
N PRO A 27 -8.13 5.28 -10.24
CA PRO A 27 -8.98 5.88 -9.19
C PRO A 27 -8.54 5.49 -7.77
N GLY A 28 -9.06 6.18 -6.75
CA GLY A 28 -8.83 5.81 -5.36
C GLY A 28 -9.53 4.49 -5.03
N HIS A 29 -8.77 3.42 -4.82
CA HIS A 29 -9.30 2.05 -4.62
C HIS A 29 -9.53 1.70 -3.14
N GLY A 30 -9.39 2.65 -2.22
CA GLY A 30 -9.54 2.42 -0.78
C GLY A 30 -10.81 1.67 -0.36
N PRO A 31 -12.01 1.99 -0.90
CA PRO A 31 -13.24 1.30 -0.53
C PRO A 31 -13.28 -0.21 -0.85
N LEU A 32 -12.43 -0.70 -1.78
CA LEU A 32 -12.39 -2.12 -2.13
C LEU A 32 -11.88 -3.01 -0.99
N PHE A 33 -11.18 -2.42 -0.02
CA PHE A 33 -10.59 -3.15 1.11
C PHE A 33 -11.44 -3.08 2.38
N ALA A 34 -12.56 -2.34 2.38
CA ALA A 34 -13.40 -2.20 3.57
C ALA A 34 -13.88 -3.58 4.10
N PRO A 35 -13.90 -3.80 5.44
CA PRO A 35 -13.65 -2.84 6.52
C PRO A 35 -12.16 -2.66 6.91
N TYR A 36 -11.22 -3.09 6.06
CA TYR A 36 -9.77 -3.00 6.28
C TYR A 36 -9.13 -1.88 5.44
N ILE A 37 -7.88 -1.61 5.76
CA ILE A 37 -6.98 -0.74 5.00
C ILE A 37 -5.66 -1.45 4.74
N ILE A 38 -4.96 -1.05 3.66
CA ILE A 38 -3.55 -1.36 3.47
C ILE A 38 -2.75 -0.20 4.07
N GLU A 39 -2.30 -0.35 5.32
CA GLU A 39 -1.57 0.71 6.02
C GLU A 39 -0.17 0.90 5.42
N ASN A 40 0.05 2.05 4.76
CA ASN A 40 1.30 2.34 4.06
C ASN A 40 2.52 2.32 4.98
N SER A 41 2.39 2.77 6.23
CA SER A 41 3.52 2.82 7.17
C SER A 41 3.97 1.45 7.69
N ARG A 42 3.21 0.38 7.42
CA ARG A 42 3.51 -0.98 7.89
C ARG A 42 4.27 -1.82 6.87
N PHE A 43 4.52 -1.32 5.67
CA PHE A 43 5.35 -2.07 4.70
C PHE A 43 6.77 -2.26 5.24
N PRO A 44 7.39 -3.44 5.03
CA PRO A 44 8.82 -3.61 5.28
C PRO A 44 9.65 -2.57 4.53
N GLU A 45 10.73 -2.06 5.13
CA GLU A 45 11.60 -1.06 4.50
C GLU A 45 12.21 -1.57 3.18
N ASP A 46 12.46 -2.88 3.09
CA ASP A 46 13.00 -3.53 1.91
C ASP A 46 11.94 -3.92 0.86
N TRP A 47 10.66 -3.69 1.13
CA TRP A 47 9.56 -4.22 0.31
C TRP A 47 9.65 -3.82 -1.16
N PHE A 48 9.90 -2.55 -1.45
CA PHE A 48 10.00 -2.08 -2.82
C PHE A 48 11.23 -2.67 -3.53
N ALA A 49 12.40 -2.66 -2.88
CA ALA A 49 13.63 -3.21 -3.44
C ALA A 49 13.49 -4.72 -3.70
N ARG A 50 12.85 -5.45 -2.79
CA ARG A 50 12.64 -6.89 -2.90
C ARG A 50 11.60 -7.25 -3.96
N THR A 51 10.47 -6.57 -4.03
CA THR A 51 9.39 -6.90 -4.97
C THR A 51 9.71 -6.51 -6.41
N THR A 52 10.54 -5.49 -6.62
CA THR A 52 10.98 -5.08 -7.97
C THR A 52 12.07 -5.97 -8.56
N THR A 53 12.71 -6.81 -7.74
CA THR A 53 13.83 -7.67 -8.15
C THR A 53 13.56 -9.17 -7.93
N CYS A 54 12.43 -9.54 -7.33
CA CYS A 54 12.11 -10.93 -7.08
C CYS A 54 11.85 -11.71 -8.39
N GLY A 55 12.02 -13.03 -8.35
CA GLY A 55 11.79 -13.90 -9.50
C GLY A 55 10.32 -14.10 -9.90
N GLN A 56 9.37 -13.38 -9.27
CA GLN A 56 7.92 -13.42 -9.56
C GLN A 56 7.27 -14.83 -9.50
N GLN A 57 7.89 -15.78 -8.80
CA GLN A 57 7.34 -17.12 -8.57
C GLN A 57 6.33 -17.10 -7.41
N CYS A 58 5.29 -16.26 -7.53
CA CYS A 58 4.37 -15.95 -6.44
C CYS A 58 3.62 -17.18 -5.90
N GLU A 59 3.37 -18.20 -6.71
CA GLU A 59 2.74 -19.45 -6.27
C GLU A 59 3.62 -20.30 -5.33
N ARG A 60 4.93 -20.01 -5.29
CA ARG A 60 5.92 -20.75 -4.48
C ARG A 60 6.61 -19.86 -3.44
N CYS A 61 6.23 -18.59 -3.37
CA CYS A 61 6.87 -17.58 -2.54
C CYS A 61 5.82 -16.90 -1.65
N ASP A 62 5.95 -17.06 -0.34
CA ASP A 62 4.96 -16.53 0.62
C ASP A 62 5.24 -15.09 1.07
N TYR A 63 6.25 -14.43 0.52
CA TYR A 63 6.67 -13.10 0.97
C TYR A 63 5.54 -12.06 0.88
N CYS A 64 4.89 -11.95 -0.27
CA CYS A 64 3.82 -10.97 -0.46
C CYS A 64 2.60 -11.29 0.41
N THR A 65 2.31 -12.57 0.64
CA THR A 65 1.26 -13.03 1.56
C THR A 65 1.57 -12.62 3.00
N ALA A 66 2.82 -12.81 3.45
CA ALA A 66 3.26 -12.38 4.77
C ALA A 66 3.22 -10.85 4.92
N VAL A 67 3.66 -10.11 3.90
CA VAL A 67 3.54 -8.63 3.88
C VAL A 67 2.07 -8.21 3.92
N LEU A 68 1.19 -8.84 3.16
CA LEU A 68 -0.24 -8.53 3.17
C LEU A 68 -0.83 -8.69 4.58
N ALA A 69 -0.51 -9.78 5.28
CA ALA A 69 -0.95 -10.00 6.65
C ALA A 69 -0.44 -8.92 7.64
N GLN A 70 0.71 -8.32 7.36
CA GLN A 70 1.29 -7.24 8.15
C GLN A 70 0.62 -5.88 7.88
N VAL A 71 0.36 -5.55 6.61
CA VAL A 71 -0.15 -4.23 6.20
C VAL A 71 -1.67 -4.12 6.22
N LEU A 72 -2.38 -5.25 6.13
CA LEU A 72 -3.84 -5.26 6.19
C LEU A 72 -4.31 -5.10 7.64
N THR A 73 -4.88 -3.95 7.97
CA THR A 73 -5.38 -3.65 9.33
C THR A 73 -6.83 -3.22 9.29
N PRO A 74 -7.61 -3.42 10.36
CA PRO A 74 -8.94 -2.82 10.46
C PRO A 74 -8.86 -1.31 10.22
N ALA A 75 -9.85 -0.75 9.53
CA ALA A 75 -10.04 0.69 9.52
C ALA A 75 -10.33 1.15 10.96
N GLY A 76 -9.52 2.08 11.47
CA GLY A 76 -9.71 2.70 12.78
C GLY A 76 -10.85 3.70 12.82
#